data_AF-A0AAX1IH80-F1
#
_entry.id   AF-A0AAX1IH80-F1
#
_cell.length_a   1.000
_cell.length_b   1.000
_cell.length_c   1.000
_cell.angle_alpha   90.00
_cell.angle_beta   90.00
_cell.angle_gamma   90.00
#
_symmetry.space_group_name_H-M   'P 1'
#
loop_
_entity.id
_entity.type
_entity.pdbx_description
1 polymer ?
#
loop_
_entity_poly.entity_id
_entity_poly.type
_entity_poly.pdbx_seq_one_letter_code
_entity_poly.pdbx_strand_id
1 'polypeptide(L)'
;MGWFDALRRPRAEDPRAALVDPIEQALRALGWVDGEVGPPRAVTSAFGSDDGMPFEQWLAQVFLPRLHEARADGQWPPRSDVAVAAYRNLDGQPGVESLLRLLSQLDELINTRDG
;
A
#
# COMPACT_ATOMS: atom_id res chain seq x y z
N MET A 1 26.09 37.85 -8.11
CA MET A 1 24.69 38.06 -7.69
C MET A 1 23.82 37.32 -8.70
N GLY A 2 23.14 36.20 -8.43
CA GLY A 2 23.00 35.37 -7.24
C GLY A 2 23.01 33.88 -7.67
N TRP A 3 23.66 33.07 -6.84
CA TRP A 3 24.04 31.67 -7.04
C TRP A 3 23.15 30.74 -6.18
N PHE A 4 21.91 31.16 -5.91
CA PHE A 4 21.00 30.48 -4.99
C PHE A 4 19.96 29.60 -5.69
N ASP A 5 20.22 29.14 -6.91
CA ASP A 5 19.42 28.10 -7.57
C ASP A 5 19.90 26.67 -7.24
N ALA A 6 20.87 26.53 -6.33
CA ALA A 6 21.67 25.31 -6.18
C ALA A 6 21.35 24.42 -4.97
N LEU A 7 20.23 24.61 -4.26
CA LEU A 7 19.84 23.68 -3.18
C LEU A 7 18.32 23.47 -3.10
N ARG A 8 17.68 23.11 -4.21
CA ARG A 8 16.51 22.23 -4.08
C ARG A 8 17.05 20.89 -3.60
N ARG A 9 17.19 20.70 -2.27
CA ARG A 9 17.34 19.36 -1.68
C ARG A 9 16.38 18.45 -2.46
N PRO A 10 16.78 17.26 -2.93
CA PRO A 10 15.79 16.30 -3.38
C PRO A 10 14.78 16.22 -2.24
N ARG A 11 13.53 16.61 -2.51
CA ARG A 11 12.45 16.42 -1.55
C ARG A 11 12.60 14.97 -1.12
N ALA A 12 12.87 14.73 0.16
CA ALA A 12 13.04 13.36 0.65
C ALA A 12 11.89 12.56 0.05
N GLU A 13 12.22 11.60 -0.82
CA GLU A 13 11.22 10.83 -1.53
C GLU A 13 10.34 10.21 -0.45
N ASP A 14 9.02 10.39 -0.58
CA ASP A 14 8.10 9.91 0.45
C ASP A 14 8.34 8.40 0.64
N PRO A 15 8.84 7.96 1.82
CA PRO A 15 9.23 6.57 2.00
C PRO A 15 8.04 5.62 1.83
N ARG A 16 6.81 6.09 2.00
CA ARG A 16 5.58 5.33 1.72
C ARG A 16 5.38 5.13 0.22
N ALA A 17 5.66 6.16 -0.58
CA ALA A 17 5.53 6.11 -2.03
C ALA A 17 6.51 5.08 -2.65
N ALA A 18 7.70 4.93 -2.06
CA ALA A 18 8.70 3.95 -2.50
C ALA A 18 8.26 2.48 -2.28
N LEU A 19 7.25 2.22 -1.43
CA LEU A 19 6.73 0.87 -1.18
C LEU A 19 5.65 0.43 -2.16
N VAL A 20 5.05 1.35 -2.93
CA VAL A 20 3.91 1.03 -3.80
C VAL A 20 4.28 0.02 -4.89
N ASP A 21 5.36 0.24 -5.64
CA ASP A 21 5.75 -0.69 -6.71
C ASP A 21 6.19 -2.06 -6.14
N PRO A 22 6.99 -2.15 -5.05
CA PRO A 22 7.27 -3.43 -4.40
C PRO A 22 6.03 -4.20 -3.94
N ILE A 23 5.02 -3.50 -3.39
CA ILE A 23 3.75 -4.12 -2.96
C ILE A 23 3.00 -4.65 -4.17
N GLU A 24 2.87 -3.87 -5.24
CA GLU A 24 2.25 -4.33 -6.49
C GLU A 24 2.96 -5.58 -7.05
N GLN A 25 4.29 -5.56 -7.11
CA GLN A 25 5.07 -6.69 -7.60
C GLN A 25 4.88 -7.94 -6.74
N ALA A 26 4.77 -7.80 -5.43
CA ALA A 26 4.47 -8.92 -4.54
C ALA A 26 3.07 -9.50 -4.81
N LEU A 27 2.05 -8.66 -5.04
CA LEU A 27 0.70 -9.10 -5.38
C LEU A 27 0.65 -9.80 -6.76
N ARG A 28 1.43 -9.30 -7.74
CA ARG A 28 1.58 -9.94 -9.05
C ARG A 28 2.29 -11.29 -8.96
N ALA A 29 3.35 -11.39 -8.15
CA ALA A 29 4.08 -12.65 -7.94
C ALA A 29 3.20 -13.74 -7.29
N LEU A 30 2.22 -13.34 -6.48
CA LEU A 30 1.21 -14.23 -5.91
C LEU A 30 0.08 -14.59 -6.90
N GLY A 31 0.05 -13.97 -8.09
CA GLY A 31 -0.98 -14.17 -9.10
C GLY A 31 -2.32 -13.50 -8.77
N TRP A 32 -2.34 -12.55 -7.83
CA TRP A 32 -3.58 -11.86 -7.40
C TRP A 32 -3.89 -10.62 -8.23
N VAL A 33 -2.90 -10.12 -8.96
CA VAL A 33 -3.02 -8.99 -9.87
C VAL A 33 -2.49 -9.41 -11.23
N ASP A 34 -3.33 -9.27 -12.26
CA ASP A 34 -2.97 -9.50 -13.66
C ASP A 34 -3.40 -8.28 -14.49
N GLY A 35 -2.61 -7.93 -15.50
CA GLY A 35 -2.88 -6.78 -16.36
C GLY A 35 -2.77 -5.42 -15.64
N GLU A 36 -3.48 -4.42 -16.16
CA GLU A 36 -3.48 -3.05 -15.65
C GLU A 36 -4.30 -2.93 -14.35
N VAL A 37 -3.81 -2.16 -13.38
CA VAL A 37 -4.55 -1.86 -12.14
C VAL A 37 -5.66 -0.86 -12.46
N GLY A 38 -6.91 -1.31 -12.36
CA GLY A 38 -8.09 -0.48 -12.56
C GLY A 38 -8.44 0.42 -11.36
N PRO A 39 -9.55 1.17 -11.43
CA PRO A 39 -10.01 2.01 -10.32
C PRO A 39 -10.40 1.18 -9.09
N PRO A 40 -10.34 1.73 -7.87
CA PRO A 40 -10.71 1.02 -6.66
C PRO A 40 -12.18 0.60 -6.68
N ARG A 41 -12.43 -0.67 -6.40
CA ARG A 41 -13.78 -1.17 -6.18
C ARG A 41 -14.36 -0.59 -4.88
N ALA A 42 -15.64 -0.24 -4.92
CA ALA A 42 -16.37 0.19 -3.74
C ALA A 42 -16.66 -1.01 -2.81
N VAL A 43 -16.46 -0.81 -1.51
CA VAL A 43 -16.79 -1.74 -0.42
C VAL A 43 -17.49 -0.97 0.68
N THR A 44 -18.38 -1.65 1.41
CA THR A 44 -19.21 -1.05 2.46
C THR A 44 -18.57 -1.12 3.84
N SER A 45 -17.58 -2.01 4.02
CA SER A 45 -16.85 -2.19 5.29
C SER A 45 -15.33 -2.11 5.13
N ALA A 46 -14.64 -1.99 6.26
CA ALA A 46 -13.21 -2.23 6.31
C ALA A 46 -12.90 -3.64 5.79
N PHE A 47 -11.85 -3.74 4.95
CA PHE A 47 -11.38 -5.00 4.36
C PHE A 47 -12.42 -5.79 3.55
N GLY A 48 -13.58 -5.20 3.22
CA GLY A 48 -14.63 -5.85 2.42
C GLY A 48 -15.35 -7.02 3.11
N SER A 49 -15.20 -7.18 4.43
CA SER A 49 -15.80 -8.28 5.19
C SER A 49 -17.31 -8.37 5.06
N ASP A 50 -18.03 -7.24 5.14
CA ASP A 50 -19.50 -7.24 5.04
C ASP A 50 -19.99 -7.47 3.60
N ASP A 51 -19.10 -7.25 2.62
CA ASP A 51 -19.36 -7.49 1.20
C ASP A 51 -19.07 -8.96 0.80
N GLY A 52 -18.64 -9.81 1.73
CA GLY A 52 -18.24 -11.19 1.46
C GLY A 52 -17.01 -11.32 0.55
N MET A 53 -16.18 -10.27 0.50
CA MET A 53 -15.00 -10.21 -0.36
C MET A 53 -13.83 -10.95 0.28
N PRO A 54 -13.18 -11.90 -0.42
CA PRO A 54 -11.92 -12.49 0.04
C PRO A 54 -10.84 -11.42 0.22
N PHE A 55 -9.99 -11.59 1.24
CA PHE A 55 -9.00 -10.57 1.58
C PHE A 55 -7.98 -10.34 0.45
N GLU A 56 -7.60 -11.40 -0.28
CA GLU A 56 -6.72 -11.34 -1.46
C GLU A 56 -7.37 -10.50 -2.58
N GLN A 57 -8.69 -10.66 -2.77
CA GLN A 57 -9.44 -9.84 -3.72
C GLN A 57 -9.52 -8.38 -3.26
N TRP A 58 -9.71 -8.13 -1.96
CA TRP A 58 -9.69 -6.78 -1.41
C TRP A 58 -8.32 -6.10 -1.59
N LEU A 59 -7.22 -6.85 -1.39
CA LEU A 59 -5.87 -6.35 -1.63
C LEU A 59 -5.68 -5.91 -3.10
N ALA A 60 -6.10 -6.74 -4.05
CA ALA A 60 -5.93 -6.48 -5.47
C ALA A 60 -6.87 -5.40 -6.02
N GLN A 61 -8.14 -5.38 -5.60
CA GLN A 61 -9.20 -4.59 -6.24
C GLN A 61 -9.57 -3.31 -5.48
N VAL A 62 -9.16 -3.18 -4.21
CA VAL A 62 -9.50 -2.02 -3.38
C VAL A 62 -8.25 -1.35 -2.84
N PHE A 63 -7.41 -2.11 -2.15
CA PHE A 63 -6.22 -1.58 -1.50
C PHE A 63 -5.19 -1.08 -2.50
N LEU A 64 -4.78 -1.91 -3.46
CA LEU A 64 -3.74 -1.54 -4.43
C LEU A 64 -4.12 -0.30 -5.27
N PRO A 65 -5.33 -0.18 -5.86
CA PRO A 65 -5.72 1.05 -6.55
C PRO A 65 -5.70 2.29 -5.63
N ARG A 66 -6.20 2.18 -4.39
CA ARG A 66 -6.13 3.28 -3.41
C ARG A 66 -4.71 3.63 -3.00
N LEU A 67 -3.82 2.65 -2.98
CA LEU A 67 -2.40 2.85 -2.70
C LEU A 67 -1.73 3.66 -3.82
N HIS A 68 -2.08 3.39 -5.08
CA HIS A 68 -1.64 4.22 -6.21
C HIS A 68 -2.20 5.65 -6.14
N GLU A 69 -3.48 5.81 -5.80
CA GLU A 69 -4.11 7.13 -5.59
C GLU A 69 -3.39 7.91 -4.48
N ALA A 70 -3.17 7.29 -3.32
CA ALA A 70 -2.46 7.89 -2.19
C ALA A 70 -1.05 8.36 -2.57
N ARG A 71 -0.33 7.57 -3.37
CA ARG A 71 0.98 7.95 -3.92
C ARG A 71 0.88 9.13 -4.90
N ALA A 72 -0.09 9.10 -5.81
CA ALA A 72 -0.26 10.14 -6.83
C ALA A 72 -0.61 11.50 -6.19
N ASP A 73 -1.48 11.48 -5.18
CA ASP A 73 -1.96 12.68 -4.51
C ASP A 73 -1.03 13.11 -3.35
N GLY A 74 -0.13 12.23 -2.92
CA GLY A 74 0.69 12.42 -1.71
C GLY A 74 -0.16 12.46 -0.43
N GLN A 75 -1.37 11.92 -0.48
CA GLN A 75 -2.35 11.91 0.60
C GLN A 75 -2.50 10.50 1.16
N TRP A 76 -1.92 10.29 2.33
CA TRP A 76 -1.95 9.01 3.04
C TRP A 76 -3.03 9.03 4.11
N PRO A 77 -3.64 7.86 4.43
CA PRO A 77 -4.57 7.79 5.54
C PRO A 77 -3.86 8.14 6.86
N PRO A 78 -4.57 8.67 7.86
CA PRO A 78 -3.98 9.04 9.15
C PRO A 78 -3.56 7.83 10.01
N ARG A 79 -4.00 6.63 9.60
CA ARG A 79 -3.70 5.35 10.25
C ARG A 79 -3.90 4.24 9.22
N SER A 80 -3.12 3.18 9.34
CA SER A 80 -3.30 1.93 8.60
C SER A 80 -3.12 0.73 9.52
N ASP A 81 -3.93 -0.30 9.34
CA ASP A 81 -3.84 -1.58 10.05
C ASP A 81 -3.87 -2.75 9.03
N VAL A 82 -3.42 -2.50 7.79
CA VAL A 82 -3.51 -3.49 6.70
C VAL A 82 -2.59 -4.69 6.93
N ALA A 83 -1.43 -4.49 7.56
CA ALA A 83 -0.53 -5.57 7.93
C ALA A 83 -1.18 -6.50 8.96
N VAL A 84 -1.86 -5.93 9.97
CA VAL A 84 -2.59 -6.71 10.98
C VAL A 84 -3.68 -7.56 10.33
N ALA A 85 -4.44 -7.00 9.40
CA ALA A 85 -5.43 -7.74 8.63
C ALA A 85 -4.77 -8.81 7.75
N ALA A 86 -3.65 -8.50 7.12
CA ALA A 86 -2.92 -9.44 6.27
C ALA A 86 -2.37 -10.64 7.05
N TYR A 87 -1.75 -10.44 8.21
CA TYR A 87 -1.32 -11.56 9.06
C TYR A 87 -2.51 -12.45 9.45
N ARG A 88 -3.66 -11.88 9.82
CA ARG A 88 -4.83 -12.67 10.22
C ARG A 88 -5.40 -13.55 9.11
N ASN A 89 -5.33 -13.09 7.87
CA ASN A 89 -5.95 -13.78 6.72
C ASN A 89 -4.95 -14.66 5.95
N LEU A 90 -3.67 -14.28 5.94
CA LEU A 90 -2.67 -14.85 5.03
C LEU A 90 -1.54 -15.61 5.74
N ASP A 91 -1.39 -15.49 7.07
CA ASP A 91 -0.30 -16.16 7.77
C ASP A 91 -0.33 -17.67 7.54
N GLY A 92 0.84 -18.25 7.28
CA GLY A 92 1.01 -19.65 6.90
C GLY A 92 0.72 -19.99 5.43
N GLN A 93 0.25 -19.05 4.61
CA GLN A 93 0.17 -19.25 3.15
C GLN A 93 1.57 -19.19 2.51
N PRO A 94 1.88 -20.03 1.51
CA PRO A 94 3.20 -20.03 0.88
C PRO A 94 3.43 -18.77 0.03
N GLY A 95 4.59 -18.13 0.19
CA GLY A 95 5.05 -17.02 -0.67
C GLY A 95 4.59 -15.62 -0.26
N VAL A 96 3.76 -15.49 0.77
CA VAL A 96 3.21 -14.20 1.24
C VAL A 96 4.17 -13.42 2.14
N GLU A 97 5.28 -14.01 2.56
CA GLU A 97 6.20 -13.43 3.56
C GLU A 97 6.77 -12.09 3.11
N SER A 98 7.05 -11.95 1.80
CA SER A 98 7.52 -10.69 1.23
C SER A 98 6.44 -9.61 1.29
N LEU A 99 5.20 -9.95 0.94
CA LEU A 99 4.06 -9.04 1.02
C LEU A 99 3.80 -8.60 2.47
N LEU A 100 3.76 -9.54 3.42
CA LEU A 100 3.54 -9.23 4.84
C LEU A 100 4.59 -8.27 5.41
N ARG A 101 5.85 -8.42 5.00
CA ARG A 101 6.93 -7.51 5.38
C ARG A 101 6.74 -6.11 4.81
N LEU A 102 6.30 -6.00 3.55
CA LEU A 102 6.07 -4.70 2.89
C LEU A 102 4.87 -3.97 3.49
N LEU A 103 3.77 -4.69 3.76
CA LEU A 103 2.59 -4.14 4.42
C LEU A 103 2.91 -3.67 5.84
N SER A 104 3.73 -4.42 6.59
CA SER A 104 4.20 -4.00 7.92
C SER A 104 4.98 -2.69 7.87
N GLN A 105 5.93 -2.57 6.93
CA GLN A 105 6.70 -1.33 6.73
C GLN A 105 5.80 -0.15 6.34
N LEU A 106 4.79 -0.37 5.50
CA LEU A 106 3.83 0.66 5.14
C LEU A 106 3.02 1.13 6.36
N ASP A 107 2.51 0.20 7.16
CA ASP A 107 1.78 0.52 8.40
C ASP A 107 2.67 1.28 9.39
N GLU A 108 3.93 0.86 9.57
CA GLU A 108 4.91 1.56 10.41
C GLU A 108 5.10 3.00 9.94
N LEU A 109 5.32 3.23 8.65
CA LEU A 109 5.52 4.57 8.08
C LEU A 109 4.28 5.45 8.15
N ILE A 110 3.08 4.88 7.99
CA ILE A 110 1.81 5.62 8.11
C ILE A 110 1.52 5.98 9.57
N ASN A 111 1.78 5.05 10.49
CA ASN A 111 1.40 5.20 11.89
C ASN A 111 2.45 5.92 12.74
N THR A 112 3.69 6.02 12.25
CA THR A 112 4.72 6.84 12.90
C THR A 112 4.36 8.31 12.71
N ARG A 113 3.93 8.95 13.79
CA ARG A 113 3.72 10.40 13.82
C ARG A 113 5.07 11.08 13.58
N ASP A 114 5.16 11.93 12.56
CA ASP A 114 6.04 13.11 12.65
C ASP A 114 5.62 13.83 13.95
N GLY A 115 6.54 13.84 14.93
CA GLY A 115 6.32 14.46 16.24
C GLY A 115 6.16 15.97 16.17
#